data_AF-H6LBM1-F1
#
_entry.id   AF-H6LBM1-F1
#
_cell.length_a   1.000
_cell.length_b   1.000
_cell.length_c   1.000
_cell.angle_alpha   90.00
_cell.angle_beta   90.00
_cell.angle_gamma   90.00
#
_symmetry.space_group_name_H-M   'P 1'
#
loop_
_entity.id
_entity.type
_entity.pdbx_description
1 polymer ?
#
loop_
_entity_poly.entity_id
_entity_poly.type
_entity_poly.pdbx_seq_one_letter_code
_entity_poly.pdbx_strand_id
1 'polypeptide(L)'
;MYKISELTVADYLVKMSVCDFPGPAAGSAAATAAAMAAALLEMSCDGSLRKSGDNLLLVESIAIGAELRQACLMLADVDMMAYGQVIAAAKNKAGDREAYETAMKGATEPFIQILRHCHRLLDQIEKVIKGSFSRVLGDLVGGAYLAEAAAAASKSGIDVNLRLIHDEAFQNRYQAEANALYRACASLKAEILNQVFSSSRGIHSDAKAVLDFWFEPQNQPFWFQKNQAFDLAIKTNFYDHWVAGCNGLLSDWRDTIEGRLAEIILLDQFSRNLNRDNPKAFAQDGMALVLSQEAIHHPDFNRLPQAWQRFMLMPFMHSEAADIHQVALPLFEALGDPATLEYEIKHQQIIDQFGHFPHRNEILKRESTPAEIEFLKQPGSSF
;
A
#
# COMPACT_ATOMS: atom_id res chain seq x y z
N MET A 1 -32.14 -27.52 17.15
CA MET A 1 -31.23 -26.42 16.78
C MET A 1 -32.08 -25.18 16.63
N TYR A 2 -31.68 -24.05 17.22
CA TYR A 2 -32.35 -22.75 17.00
C TYR A 2 -31.69 -22.03 15.82
N LYS A 3 -32.34 -21.05 15.21
CA LYS A 3 -31.68 -20.23 14.19
C LYS A 3 -31.02 -19.02 14.83
N ILE A 4 -29.77 -18.76 14.48
CA ILE A 4 -29.02 -17.56 14.85
C ILE A 4 -29.73 -16.33 14.30
N SER A 5 -30.30 -16.43 13.10
CA SER A 5 -31.07 -15.35 12.46
C SER A 5 -32.33 -14.92 13.23
N GLU A 6 -32.83 -15.75 14.15
CA GLU A 6 -34.02 -15.50 14.96
C GLU A 6 -33.69 -15.04 16.41
N LEU A 7 -32.41 -15.00 16.78
CA LEU A 7 -31.97 -14.59 18.11
C LEU A 7 -31.86 -13.07 18.25
N THR A 8 -32.09 -12.57 19.45
CA THR A 8 -31.62 -11.23 19.80
C THR A 8 -30.09 -11.23 19.86
N VAL A 9 -29.47 -10.05 19.66
CA VAL A 9 -28.01 -9.91 19.79
C VAL A 9 -27.52 -10.36 21.17
N ALA A 10 -28.26 -10.04 22.23
CA ALA A 10 -27.93 -10.44 23.59
C ALA A 10 -27.95 -11.98 23.76
N ASP A 11 -29.01 -12.63 23.29
CA ASP A 11 -29.13 -14.09 23.37
C ASP A 11 -28.04 -14.80 22.56
N TYR A 12 -27.71 -14.26 21.38
CA TYR A 12 -26.64 -14.77 20.54
C TYR A 12 -25.29 -14.73 21.23
N LEU A 13 -24.93 -13.59 21.85
CA LEU A 13 -23.66 -13.44 22.57
C LEU A 13 -23.57 -14.34 23.79
N VAL A 14 -24.66 -14.48 24.56
CA VAL A 14 -24.72 -15.41 25.70
C VAL A 14 -24.47 -16.84 25.22
N LYS A 15 -25.14 -17.26 24.14
CA LYS A 15 -24.97 -18.61 23.56
C LYS A 15 -23.55 -18.83 23.01
N MET A 16 -22.93 -17.81 22.43
CA MET A 16 -21.55 -17.88 21.94
C MET A 16 -20.50 -17.98 23.06
N SER A 17 -20.82 -17.47 24.25
CA SER A 17 -19.91 -17.55 25.40
C SER A 17 -19.78 -18.96 26.00
N VAL A 18 -20.61 -19.90 25.56
CA VAL A 18 -20.65 -21.28 26.05
C VAL A 18 -20.15 -22.23 24.97
N CYS A 19 -19.24 -23.12 25.33
CA CYS A 19 -18.70 -24.15 24.45
C CYS A 19 -19.67 -25.35 24.34
N ASP A 20 -20.84 -25.11 23.75
CA ASP A 20 -21.88 -26.13 23.52
C ASP A 20 -21.90 -26.59 22.06
N PHE A 21 -22.08 -27.89 21.84
CA PHE A 21 -22.04 -28.50 20.52
C PHE A 21 -23.32 -29.30 20.19
N PRO A 22 -24.06 -28.94 19.11
CA PRO A 22 -23.85 -27.81 18.19
C PRO A 22 -24.21 -26.45 18.82
N GLY A 23 -23.42 -25.43 18.53
CA GLY A 23 -23.61 -24.06 19.00
C GLY A 23 -22.89 -23.05 18.09
N PRO A 24 -23.13 -21.74 18.28
CA PRO A 24 -22.48 -20.69 17.50
C PRO A 24 -20.96 -20.71 17.70
N ALA A 25 -20.23 -20.44 16.62
CA ALA A 25 -18.78 -20.52 16.59
C ALA A 25 -18.19 -19.43 15.68
N ALA A 26 -16.91 -19.57 15.30
CA ALA A 26 -16.21 -18.59 14.48
C ALA A 26 -16.91 -18.34 13.12
N GLY A 27 -17.50 -19.36 12.49
CA GLY A 27 -18.20 -19.22 11.20
C GLY A 27 -19.46 -18.39 11.32
N SER A 28 -20.35 -18.72 12.27
CA SER A 28 -21.52 -17.90 12.53
C SER A 28 -21.17 -16.48 12.96
N ALA A 29 -20.10 -16.28 13.74
CA ALA A 29 -19.63 -14.95 14.12
C ALA A 29 -19.15 -14.14 12.91
N ALA A 30 -18.38 -14.75 12.01
CA ALA A 30 -17.94 -14.13 10.77
C ALA A 30 -19.12 -13.75 9.86
N ALA A 31 -20.09 -14.66 9.72
CA ALA A 31 -21.32 -14.44 8.97
C ALA A 31 -22.14 -13.26 9.53
N THR A 32 -22.33 -13.19 10.85
CA THR A 32 -23.02 -12.06 11.49
C THR A 32 -22.24 -10.74 11.33
N ALA A 33 -20.90 -10.77 11.41
CA ALA A 33 -20.07 -9.59 11.16
C ALA A 33 -20.20 -9.06 9.72
N ALA A 34 -20.20 -9.96 8.72
CA ALA A 34 -20.47 -9.59 7.33
C ALA A 34 -21.89 -9.03 7.14
N ALA A 35 -22.90 -9.58 7.83
CA ALA A 35 -24.26 -9.03 7.80
C ALA A 35 -24.35 -7.62 8.43
N MET A 36 -23.60 -7.35 9.50
CA MET A 36 -23.50 -6.00 10.08
C MET A 36 -22.81 -5.02 9.12
N ALA A 37 -21.74 -5.45 8.44
CA ALA A 37 -21.07 -4.64 7.41
C ALA A 37 -22.03 -4.28 6.26
N ALA A 38 -22.82 -5.24 5.79
CA ALA A 38 -23.85 -5.03 4.77
C ALA A 38 -24.93 -4.02 5.21
N ALA A 39 -25.37 -4.10 6.47
CA ALA A 39 -26.33 -3.15 7.02
C ALA A 39 -25.75 -1.72 7.11
N LEU A 40 -24.46 -1.57 7.43
CA LEU A 40 -23.78 -0.27 7.41
C LEU A 40 -23.68 0.30 6.00
N LEU A 41 -23.40 -0.54 4.98
CA LEU A 41 -23.44 -0.13 3.57
C LEU A 41 -24.84 0.39 3.19
N GLU A 42 -25.91 -0.36 3.47
CA GLU A 42 -27.29 0.05 3.18
C GLU A 42 -27.62 1.41 3.82
N MET A 43 -27.37 1.55 5.12
CA MET A 43 -27.63 2.76 5.88
C MET A 43 -26.86 3.97 5.31
N SER A 44 -25.60 3.75 4.95
CA SER A 44 -24.72 4.81 4.44
C SER A 44 -25.14 5.26 3.04
N CYS A 45 -25.52 4.31 2.18
CA CYS A 45 -26.03 4.62 0.85
C CYS A 45 -27.39 5.33 0.91
N ASP A 46 -28.32 4.89 1.78
CA ASP A 46 -29.61 5.57 1.99
C ASP A 46 -29.40 7.01 2.52
N GLY A 47 -28.55 7.17 3.52
CA GLY A 47 -28.19 8.48 4.07
C GLY A 47 -27.57 9.42 3.02
N SER A 48 -26.76 8.87 2.12
CA SER A 48 -26.15 9.60 1.00
C SER A 48 -27.16 9.96 -0.08
N LEU A 49 -28.05 9.04 -0.45
CA LEU A 49 -29.09 9.24 -1.47
C LEU A 49 -30.07 10.35 -1.05
N ARG A 50 -30.46 10.40 0.22
CA ARG A 50 -31.29 11.48 0.78
C ARG A 50 -30.64 12.87 0.68
N LYS A 51 -29.31 12.95 0.48
CA LYS A 51 -28.58 14.20 0.29
C LYS A 51 -28.30 14.53 -1.17
N SER A 52 -27.92 13.54 -1.97
CA SER A 52 -27.56 13.75 -3.38
C SER A 52 -28.75 13.79 -4.33
N GLY A 53 -29.93 13.29 -3.93
CA GLY A 53 -31.04 13.04 -4.86
C GLY A 53 -30.80 11.76 -5.66
N ASP A 54 -31.05 11.77 -6.96
CA ASP A 54 -30.94 10.58 -7.82
C ASP A 54 -29.49 10.15 -8.06
N ASN A 55 -29.11 8.99 -7.53
CA ASN A 55 -27.83 8.34 -7.79
C ASN A 55 -28.03 6.84 -7.95
N LEU A 56 -27.94 6.36 -9.19
CA LEU A 56 -28.16 4.94 -9.54
C LEU A 56 -27.22 4.00 -8.79
N LEU A 57 -25.95 4.38 -8.63
CA LEU A 57 -24.97 3.56 -7.92
C LEU A 57 -25.36 3.38 -6.45
N LEU A 58 -25.86 4.43 -5.78
CA LEU A 58 -26.33 4.33 -4.40
C LEU A 58 -27.58 3.44 -4.29
N VAL A 59 -28.52 3.54 -5.23
CA VAL A 59 -29.72 2.69 -5.25
C VAL A 59 -29.36 1.22 -5.45
N GLU A 60 -28.48 0.93 -6.41
CA GLU A 60 -27.97 -0.43 -6.64
C GLU A 60 -27.22 -0.98 -5.42
N SER A 61 -26.43 -0.13 -4.75
CA SER A 61 -25.68 -0.50 -3.55
C SER A 61 -26.59 -0.85 -2.37
N ILE A 62 -27.73 -0.18 -2.23
CA ILE A 62 -28.74 -0.53 -1.21
C ILE A 62 -29.32 -1.92 -1.49
N ALA A 63 -29.67 -2.21 -2.75
CA ALA A 63 -30.20 -3.52 -3.13
C ALA A 63 -29.17 -4.64 -2.91
N ILE A 64 -27.91 -4.41 -3.32
CA ILE A 64 -26.79 -5.33 -3.09
C ILE A 64 -26.53 -5.53 -1.59
N GLY A 65 -26.54 -4.46 -0.80
CA GLY A 65 -26.39 -4.53 0.66
C GLY A 65 -27.47 -5.39 1.31
N ALA A 66 -28.74 -5.19 0.91
CA ALA A 66 -29.87 -5.98 1.43
C ALA A 66 -29.76 -7.47 1.07
N GLU A 67 -29.37 -7.79 -0.18
CA GLU A 67 -29.08 -9.17 -0.62
C GLU A 67 -28.00 -9.80 0.24
N LEU A 68 -26.86 -9.12 0.38
CA LEU A 68 -25.69 -9.63 1.10
C LEU A 68 -25.96 -9.77 2.61
N ARG A 69 -26.72 -8.84 3.21
CA ARG A 69 -27.15 -8.92 4.61
C ARG A 69 -27.96 -10.19 4.85
N GLN A 70 -28.95 -10.47 3.99
CA GLN A 70 -29.79 -11.66 4.12
C GLN A 70 -28.99 -12.94 3.87
N ALA A 71 -28.15 -12.97 2.83
CA ALA A 71 -27.29 -14.10 2.51
C ALA A 71 -26.33 -14.45 3.67
N CYS A 72 -25.65 -13.45 4.23
CA CYS A 72 -24.73 -13.66 5.35
C CYS A 72 -25.47 -14.13 6.61
N LEU A 73 -26.65 -13.57 6.91
CA LEU A 73 -27.41 -14.01 8.08
C LEU A 73 -27.88 -15.47 7.95
N MET A 74 -28.29 -15.89 6.74
CA MET A 74 -28.59 -17.31 6.47
C MET A 74 -27.35 -18.20 6.62
N LEU A 75 -26.18 -17.74 6.18
CA LEU A 75 -24.93 -18.50 6.33
C LEU A 75 -24.56 -18.74 7.80
N ALA A 76 -24.96 -17.87 8.73
CA ALA A 76 -24.77 -18.13 10.15
C ALA A 76 -25.56 -19.37 10.62
N ASP A 77 -26.80 -19.53 10.15
CA ASP A 77 -27.62 -20.71 10.44
C ASP A 77 -27.03 -21.97 9.77
N VAL A 78 -26.60 -21.84 8.52
CA VAL A 78 -26.00 -22.94 7.75
C VAL A 78 -24.70 -23.44 8.40
N ASP A 79 -23.83 -22.53 8.85
CA ASP A 79 -22.58 -22.87 9.54
C ASP A 79 -22.85 -23.71 10.80
N MET A 80 -23.77 -23.24 11.66
CA MET A 80 -24.13 -23.96 12.88
C MET A 80 -24.72 -25.34 12.57
N MET A 81 -25.53 -25.46 11.52
CA MET A 81 -26.06 -26.76 11.06
C MET A 81 -24.97 -27.69 10.54
N ALA A 82 -24.09 -27.19 9.69
CA ALA A 82 -22.98 -27.97 9.12
C ALA A 82 -22.02 -28.45 10.22
N TYR A 83 -21.73 -27.61 11.20
CA TYR A 83 -20.92 -28.00 12.33
C TYR A 83 -21.59 -29.06 13.22
N GLY A 84 -22.92 -28.98 13.39
CA GLY A 84 -23.67 -30.05 14.05
C GLY A 84 -23.57 -31.41 13.36
N GLN A 85 -23.48 -31.43 12.02
CA GLN A 85 -23.23 -32.65 11.26
C GLN A 85 -21.83 -33.21 11.50
N VAL A 86 -20.81 -32.33 11.60
CA VAL A 86 -19.44 -32.74 11.96
C VAL A 86 -19.41 -33.41 13.32
N ILE A 87 -20.06 -32.80 14.33
CA ILE A 87 -20.13 -33.37 15.69
C ILE A 87 -20.84 -34.71 15.71
N ALA A 88 -21.91 -34.88 14.94
CA ALA A 88 -22.60 -36.15 14.81
C ALA A 88 -21.72 -37.22 14.16
N ALA A 89 -21.05 -36.90 13.04
CA ALA A 89 -20.17 -37.82 12.33
C ALA A 89 -18.92 -38.19 13.15
N ALA A 90 -18.40 -37.26 13.96
CA ALA A 90 -17.24 -37.48 14.82
C ALA A 90 -17.44 -38.64 15.80
N LYS A 91 -18.67 -38.91 16.25
CA LYS A 91 -19.00 -40.00 17.19
C LYS A 91 -18.71 -41.39 16.62
N ASN A 92 -18.76 -41.57 15.29
CA ASN A 92 -18.46 -42.84 14.62
C ASN A 92 -17.30 -42.72 13.61
N LYS A 93 -16.40 -41.76 13.80
CA LYS A 93 -15.29 -41.49 12.87
C LYS A 93 -14.41 -42.72 12.57
N ALA A 94 -14.25 -43.61 13.56
CA ALA A 94 -13.46 -44.83 13.37
C ALA A 94 -14.16 -45.85 12.46
N GLY A 95 -15.50 -45.91 12.49
CA GLY A 95 -16.30 -46.83 11.68
C GLY A 95 -16.68 -46.27 10.32
N ASP A 96 -16.73 -44.95 10.16
CA ASP A 96 -17.10 -44.28 8.91
C ASP A 96 -16.30 -42.97 8.71
N ARG A 97 -15.08 -43.12 8.17
CA ARG A 97 -14.19 -41.99 7.89
C ARG A 97 -14.70 -41.11 6.75
N GLU A 98 -15.39 -41.72 5.78
CA GLU A 98 -15.92 -41.02 4.61
C GLU A 98 -17.05 -40.06 5.01
N ALA A 99 -17.99 -40.50 5.85
CA ALA A 99 -19.04 -39.62 6.36
C ALA A 99 -18.48 -38.45 7.19
N TYR A 100 -17.44 -38.68 8.00
CA TYR A 100 -16.76 -37.61 8.73
C TYR A 100 -16.10 -36.61 7.77
N GLU A 101 -15.41 -37.09 6.75
CA GLU A 101 -14.76 -36.22 5.77
C GLU A 101 -15.78 -35.42 4.93
N THR A 102 -16.90 -36.04 4.52
CA THR A 102 -18.01 -35.34 3.85
C THR A 102 -18.60 -34.26 4.75
N ALA A 103 -18.77 -34.51 6.05
CA ALA A 103 -19.23 -33.49 6.99
C ALA A 103 -18.23 -32.33 7.13
N MET A 104 -16.92 -32.61 7.16
CA MET A 104 -15.87 -31.58 7.19
C MET A 104 -15.87 -30.71 5.93
N LYS A 105 -16.02 -31.31 4.74
CA LYS A 105 -16.18 -30.56 3.48
C LYS A 105 -17.44 -29.68 3.53
N GLY A 106 -18.55 -30.23 4.02
CA GLY A 106 -19.79 -29.49 4.23
C GLY A 106 -19.64 -28.31 5.19
N ALA A 107 -18.89 -28.47 6.28
CA ALA A 107 -18.59 -27.38 7.23
C ALA A 107 -17.54 -26.38 6.73
N THR A 108 -16.88 -26.64 5.61
CA THR A 108 -15.94 -25.70 4.97
C THR A 108 -16.66 -24.76 4.00
N GLU A 109 -17.78 -25.20 3.43
CA GLU A 109 -18.53 -24.44 2.42
C GLU A 109 -19.10 -23.11 2.93
N PRO A 110 -19.69 -23.00 4.14
CA PRO A 110 -20.18 -21.73 4.64
C PRO A 110 -19.08 -20.67 4.70
N PHE A 111 -17.87 -21.04 5.13
CA PHE A 111 -16.74 -20.12 5.20
C PHE A 111 -16.32 -19.56 3.84
N ILE A 112 -16.25 -20.39 2.78
CA ILE A 112 -15.85 -19.86 1.45
C ILE A 112 -16.93 -18.91 0.91
N GLN A 113 -18.21 -19.19 1.17
CA GLN A 113 -19.31 -18.32 0.77
C GLN A 113 -19.28 -16.99 1.53
N ILE A 114 -19.05 -17.01 2.86
CA ILE A 114 -18.86 -15.79 3.66
C ILE A 114 -17.71 -14.96 3.08
N LEU A 115 -16.59 -15.60 2.76
CA LEU A 115 -15.42 -14.93 2.20
C LEU A 115 -15.69 -14.26 0.84
N ARG A 116 -16.42 -14.94 -0.06
CA ARG A 116 -16.90 -14.36 -1.33
C ARG A 116 -17.82 -13.17 -1.11
N HIS A 117 -18.73 -13.24 -0.13
CA HIS A 117 -19.61 -12.13 0.21
C HIS A 117 -18.86 -10.96 0.83
N CYS A 118 -17.83 -11.20 1.66
CA CYS A 118 -16.97 -10.14 2.20
C CYS A 118 -16.23 -9.40 1.08
N HIS A 119 -15.73 -10.11 0.07
CA HIS A 119 -15.13 -9.51 -1.11
C HIS A 119 -16.14 -8.62 -1.87
N ARG A 120 -17.35 -9.13 -2.14
CA ARG A 120 -18.43 -8.34 -2.78
C ARG A 120 -18.82 -7.10 -1.96
N LEU A 121 -18.85 -7.21 -0.63
CA LEU A 121 -19.16 -6.08 0.26
C LEU A 121 -18.08 -5.01 0.19
N LEU A 122 -16.80 -5.39 0.29
CA LEU A 122 -15.69 -4.45 0.23
C LEU A 122 -15.59 -3.77 -1.13
N ASP A 123 -15.77 -4.52 -2.22
CA ASP A 123 -15.83 -3.98 -3.58
C ASP A 123 -16.94 -2.93 -3.72
N GLN A 124 -18.10 -3.17 -3.10
CA GLN A 124 -19.19 -2.20 -3.15
C GLN A 124 -18.98 -0.97 -2.25
N ILE A 125 -18.38 -1.14 -1.07
CA ILE A 125 -18.00 -0.03 -0.21
C ILE A 125 -16.99 0.87 -0.92
N GLU A 126 -15.98 0.30 -1.58
CA GLU A 126 -14.97 1.04 -2.35
C GLU A 126 -15.63 1.93 -3.42
N LYS A 127 -16.56 1.38 -4.21
CA LYS A 127 -17.25 2.13 -5.27
C LYS A 127 -18.03 3.34 -4.77
N VAL A 128 -18.65 3.24 -3.61
CA VAL A 128 -19.54 4.31 -3.10
C VAL A 128 -18.86 5.31 -2.19
N ILE A 129 -17.71 4.97 -1.60
CA ILE A 129 -17.19 5.75 -0.46
C ILE A 129 -16.84 7.19 -0.83
N LYS A 130 -16.23 7.41 -2.00
CA LYS A 130 -15.88 8.75 -2.51
C LYS A 130 -17.10 9.61 -2.83
N GLY A 131 -18.20 8.99 -3.27
CA GLY A 131 -19.45 9.68 -3.62
C GLY A 131 -20.43 9.80 -2.46
N SER A 132 -20.09 9.26 -1.29
CA SER A 132 -20.97 9.21 -0.13
C SER A 132 -20.92 10.49 0.68
N PHE A 133 -22.02 10.77 1.38
CA PHE A 133 -22.15 11.92 2.26
C PHE A 133 -21.13 11.83 3.41
N SER A 134 -20.41 12.93 3.69
CA SER A 134 -19.26 12.92 4.61
C SER A 134 -19.56 12.36 6.02
N ARG A 135 -20.79 12.52 6.51
CA ARG A 135 -21.18 12.04 7.85
C ARG A 135 -21.32 10.52 7.96
N VAL A 136 -21.42 9.79 6.84
CA VAL A 136 -21.54 8.33 6.82
C VAL A 136 -20.20 7.64 6.49
N LEU A 137 -19.13 8.40 6.23
CA LEU A 137 -17.82 7.81 5.90
C LEU A 137 -17.27 6.95 7.05
N GLY A 138 -17.50 7.37 8.31
CA GLY A 138 -17.12 6.58 9.48
C GLY A 138 -17.84 5.23 9.53
N ASP A 139 -19.11 5.19 9.11
CA ASP A 139 -19.92 3.96 9.06
C ASP A 139 -19.44 3.02 7.96
N LEU A 140 -19.14 3.54 6.76
CA LEU A 140 -18.55 2.77 5.66
C LEU A 140 -17.17 2.20 6.03
N VAL A 141 -16.32 2.98 6.69
CA VAL A 141 -15.04 2.50 7.22
C VAL A 141 -15.25 1.40 8.26
N GLY A 142 -16.20 1.59 9.18
CA GLY A 142 -16.58 0.55 10.15
C GLY A 142 -17.03 -0.74 9.47
N GLY A 143 -17.85 -0.62 8.41
CA GLY A 143 -18.28 -1.73 7.57
C GLY A 143 -17.11 -2.46 6.91
N ALA A 144 -16.13 -1.72 6.38
CA ALA A 144 -14.93 -2.31 5.76
C ALA A 144 -14.08 -3.11 6.77
N TYR A 145 -13.92 -2.61 8.00
CA TYR A 145 -13.23 -3.36 9.06
C TYR A 145 -13.98 -4.63 9.45
N LEU A 146 -15.31 -4.58 9.59
CA LEU A 146 -16.13 -5.74 9.90
C LEU A 146 -16.06 -6.81 8.79
N ALA A 147 -16.11 -6.39 7.52
CA ALA A 147 -16.01 -7.29 6.38
C ALA A 147 -14.62 -7.96 6.28
N GLU A 148 -13.53 -7.22 6.53
CA GLU A 148 -12.18 -7.80 6.53
C GLU A 148 -11.98 -8.77 7.72
N ALA A 149 -12.47 -8.42 8.91
CA ALA A 149 -12.42 -9.31 10.06
C ALA A 149 -13.20 -10.62 9.81
N ALA A 150 -14.38 -10.53 9.19
CA ALA A 150 -15.15 -11.69 8.76
C ALA A 150 -14.41 -12.53 7.71
N ALA A 151 -13.75 -11.88 6.75
CA ALA A 151 -12.91 -12.54 5.75
C ALA A 151 -11.73 -13.29 6.39
N ALA A 152 -11.00 -12.65 7.30
CA ALA A 152 -9.87 -13.23 8.02
C ALA A 152 -10.29 -14.43 8.88
N ALA A 153 -11.40 -14.30 9.61
CA ALA A 153 -11.97 -15.38 10.40
C ALA A 153 -12.39 -16.56 9.51
N SER A 154 -13.01 -16.29 8.36
CA SER A 154 -13.47 -17.33 7.45
C SER A 154 -12.33 -18.09 6.78
N LYS A 155 -11.31 -17.36 6.30
CA LYS A 155 -10.08 -17.97 5.77
C LYS A 155 -9.41 -18.87 6.82
N SER A 156 -9.33 -18.40 8.06
CA SER A 156 -8.75 -19.19 9.15
C SER A 156 -9.55 -20.46 9.46
N GLY A 157 -10.89 -20.37 9.42
CA GLY A 157 -11.79 -21.53 9.55
C GLY A 157 -11.58 -22.56 8.44
N ILE A 158 -11.43 -22.10 7.19
CA ILE A 158 -11.10 -22.96 6.05
C ILE A 158 -9.76 -23.67 6.29
N ASP A 159 -8.70 -22.92 6.61
CA ASP A 159 -7.36 -23.48 6.83
C ASP A 159 -7.33 -24.55 7.93
N VAL A 160 -8.13 -24.37 9.00
CA VAL A 160 -8.27 -25.36 10.08
C VAL A 160 -9.00 -26.60 9.58
N ASN A 161 -10.11 -26.45 8.85
CA ASN A 161 -10.88 -27.58 8.35
C ASN A 161 -10.11 -28.38 7.30
N LEU A 162 -9.34 -27.72 6.42
CA LEU A 162 -8.55 -28.38 5.38
C LEU A 162 -7.52 -29.36 5.96
N ARG A 163 -6.96 -29.09 7.15
CA ARG A 163 -6.04 -30.01 7.85
C ARG A 163 -6.68 -31.33 8.26
N LEU A 164 -8.02 -31.39 8.29
CA LEU A 164 -8.80 -32.55 8.70
C LEU A 164 -9.46 -33.28 7.51
N ILE A 165 -9.26 -32.79 6.29
CA ILE A 165 -9.76 -33.36 5.03
C ILE A 165 -8.59 -34.05 4.31
N HIS A 166 -8.81 -35.21 3.70
CA HIS A 166 -7.74 -35.97 3.01
C HIS A 166 -7.75 -35.77 1.49
N ASP A 167 -8.87 -35.34 0.92
CA ASP A 167 -9.00 -34.97 -0.50
C ASP A 167 -8.11 -33.77 -0.87
N GLU A 168 -6.93 -34.07 -1.44
CA GLU A 168 -5.94 -33.08 -1.87
C GLU A 168 -6.46 -32.12 -2.94
N ALA A 169 -7.34 -32.59 -3.85
CA ALA A 169 -7.90 -31.74 -4.88
C ALA A 169 -8.84 -30.69 -4.27
N PHE A 170 -9.64 -31.10 -3.29
CA PHE A 170 -10.47 -30.18 -2.50
C PHE A 170 -9.61 -29.18 -1.72
N GLN A 171 -8.58 -29.66 -0.99
CA GLN A 171 -7.66 -28.81 -0.24
C GLN A 171 -7.02 -27.74 -1.13
N ASN A 172 -6.41 -28.14 -2.24
CA ASN A 172 -5.70 -27.22 -3.13
C ASN A 172 -6.63 -26.15 -3.71
N ARG A 173 -7.83 -26.56 -4.16
CA ARG A 173 -8.82 -25.63 -4.72
C ARG A 173 -9.28 -24.60 -3.68
N TYR A 174 -9.71 -25.07 -2.49
CA TYR A 174 -10.24 -24.16 -1.46
C TYR A 174 -9.15 -23.28 -0.86
N GLN A 175 -7.93 -23.81 -0.69
CA GLN A 175 -6.80 -23.03 -0.19
C GLN A 175 -6.41 -21.91 -1.16
N ALA A 176 -6.32 -22.21 -2.46
CA ALA A 176 -5.99 -21.23 -3.48
C ALA A 176 -7.06 -20.13 -3.56
N GLU A 177 -8.34 -20.52 -3.59
CA GLU A 177 -9.45 -19.59 -3.63
C GLU A 177 -9.52 -18.71 -2.37
N ALA A 178 -9.42 -19.31 -1.18
CA ALA A 178 -9.47 -18.58 0.08
C ALA A 178 -8.32 -17.57 0.20
N ASN A 179 -7.10 -17.95 -0.20
CA ASN A 179 -5.95 -17.04 -0.21
C ASN A 179 -6.14 -15.88 -1.19
N ALA A 180 -6.63 -16.15 -2.39
CA ALA A 180 -6.88 -15.12 -3.39
C ALA A 180 -7.95 -14.12 -2.92
N LEU A 181 -9.09 -14.62 -2.44
CA LEU A 181 -10.18 -13.78 -1.93
C LEU A 181 -9.76 -12.96 -0.72
N TYR A 182 -9.04 -13.55 0.24
CA TYR A 182 -8.60 -12.80 1.42
C TYR A 182 -7.61 -11.68 1.06
N ARG A 183 -6.65 -11.93 0.16
CA ARG A 183 -5.75 -10.87 -0.33
C ARG A 183 -6.52 -9.75 -1.02
N ALA A 184 -7.51 -10.07 -1.85
CA ALA A 184 -8.35 -9.08 -2.50
C ALA A 184 -9.16 -8.25 -1.48
N CYS A 185 -9.73 -8.89 -0.45
CA CYS A 185 -10.39 -8.19 0.65
C CYS A 185 -9.44 -7.23 1.38
N ALA A 186 -8.22 -7.66 1.70
CA ALA A 186 -7.22 -6.83 2.36
C ALA A 186 -6.80 -5.63 1.51
N SER A 187 -6.64 -5.81 0.18
CA SER A 187 -6.34 -4.72 -0.76
C SER A 187 -7.47 -3.69 -0.81
N LEU A 188 -8.71 -4.14 -1.03
CA LEU A 188 -9.88 -3.27 -1.09
C LEU A 188 -10.06 -2.48 0.20
N LYS A 189 -9.88 -3.12 1.36
CA LYS A 189 -9.94 -2.43 2.65
C LYS A 189 -8.86 -1.35 2.77
N ALA A 190 -7.63 -1.62 2.32
CA ALA A 190 -6.58 -0.61 2.30
C ALA A 190 -6.93 0.57 1.37
N GLU A 191 -7.47 0.29 0.19
CA GLU A 191 -7.92 1.30 -0.78
C GLU A 191 -9.04 2.17 -0.21
N ILE A 192 -10.04 1.58 0.44
CA ILE A 192 -11.13 2.29 1.14
C ILE A 192 -10.57 3.23 2.21
N LEU A 193 -9.67 2.73 3.06
CA LEU A 193 -9.04 3.54 4.12
C LEU A 193 -8.22 4.67 3.53
N ASN A 194 -7.49 4.42 2.43
CA ASN A 194 -6.79 5.46 1.71
C ASN A 194 -7.80 6.50 1.21
N GLN A 195 -8.87 6.14 0.51
CA GLN A 195 -9.85 7.13 0.01
C GLN A 195 -10.45 8.04 1.10
N VAL A 196 -10.61 7.55 2.33
CA VAL A 196 -11.17 8.34 3.45
C VAL A 196 -10.10 9.09 4.23
N PHE A 197 -9.02 8.42 4.61
CA PHE A 197 -8.00 8.96 5.50
C PHE A 197 -6.79 9.55 4.77
N SER A 198 -6.64 9.26 3.48
CA SER A 198 -5.81 10.04 2.55
C SER A 198 -6.51 11.33 2.10
N SER A 199 -7.54 11.77 2.84
CA SER A 199 -8.00 13.16 2.82
C SER A 199 -6.80 14.08 2.95
N SER A 200 -6.32 14.64 1.83
CA SER A 200 -5.62 15.91 1.78
C SER A 200 -4.66 16.18 2.95
N ARG A 201 -3.66 15.33 3.20
CA ARG A 201 -2.38 15.93 3.59
C ARG A 201 -1.91 16.62 2.32
N GLY A 202 -2.35 17.87 2.16
CA GLY A 202 -1.64 18.76 1.25
C GLY A 202 -0.16 18.64 1.59
N ILE A 203 0.68 18.71 0.56
CA ILE A 203 2.13 18.69 0.70
C ILE A 203 2.52 19.47 1.96
N HIS A 204 3.27 18.84 2.89
CA HIS A 204 3.72 19.49 4.12
C HIS A 204 4.24 20.89 3.79
N SER A 205 3.86 21.93 4.55
CA SER A 205 4.10 23.32 4.14
C SER A 205 5.57 23.60 3.83
N ASP A 206 6.48 23.02 4.61
CA ASP A 206 7.92 23.16 4.42
C ASP A 206 8.44 22.33 3.23
N ALA A 207 7.87 21.15 2.99
CA ALA A 207 8.16 20.36 1.79
C ALA A 207 7.73 21.13 0.54
N LYS A 208 6.53 21.74 0.58
CA LYS A 208 6.03 22.61 -0.47
C LYS A 208 6.95 23.80 -0.69
N ALA A 209 7.47 24.43 0.36
CA ALA A 209 8.42 25.54 0.24
C ALA A 209 9.72 25.13 -0.48
N VAL A 210 10.23 23.92 -0.23
CA VAL A 210 11.38 23.37 -0.97
C VAL A 210 11.07 23.22 -2.45
N LEU A 211 9.91 22.62 -2.79
CA LEU A 211 9.51 22.40 -4.18
C LEU A 211 9.24 23.71 -4.91
N ASP A 212 8.52 24.64 -4.28
CA ASP A 212 8.21 25.95 -4.84
C ASP A 212 9.51 26.71 -5.13
N PHE A 213 10.45 26.72 -4.19
CA PHE A 213 11.76 27.34 -4.39
C PHE A 213 12.55 26.65 -5.50
N TRP A 214 12.67 25.32 -5.47
CA TRP A 214 13.50 24.59 -6.42
C TRP A 214 12.99 24.72 -7.85
N PHE A 215 11.68 24.56 -8.06
CA PHE A 215 11.08 24.56 -9.39
C PHE A 215 10.68 25.95 -9.91
N GLU A 216 10.89 27.02 -9.14
CA GLU A 216 10.62 28.37 -9.62
C GLU A 216 11.46 28.68 -10.87
N PRO A 217 10.88 29.23 -11.96
CA PRO A 217 11.59 29.44 -13.22
C PRO A 217 12.91 30.20 -13.11
N GLN A 218 13.00 31.13 -12.16
CA GLN A 218 14.21 31.94 -11.91
C GLN A 218 15.36 31.14 -11.27
N ASN A 219 15.06 30.02 -10.61
CA ASN A 219 16.03 29.20 -9.91
C ASN A 219 16.55 28.02 -10.76
N GLN A 220 15.78 27.59 -11.77
CA GLN A 220 16.15 26.46 -12.63
C GLN A 220 17.52 26.58 -13.31
N PRO A 221 17.96 27.76 -13.79
CA PRO A 221 19.30 27.92 -14.34
C PRO A 221 20.44 27.61 -13.36
N PHE A 222 20.16 27.65 -12.05
CA PHE A 222 21.16 27.47 -10.99
C PHE A 222 21.19 26.07 -10.39
N TRP A 223 20.36 25.12 -10.86
CA TRP A 223 20.33 23.75 -10.34
C TRP A 223 21.70 23.06 -10.36
N PHE A 224 22.42 23.20 -11.47
CA PHE A 224 23.73 22.57 -11.68
C PHE A 224 24.88 23.58 -11.76
N GLN A 225 24.58 24.89 -11.69
CA GLN A 225 25.59 25.94 -11.76
C GLN A 225 26.05 26.35 -10.35
N LYS A 226 27.37 26.41 -10.13
CA LYS A 226 27.92 27.05 -8.92
C LYS A 226 27.50 28.53 -8.89
N ASN A 227 26.71 28.92 -7.90
CA ASN A 227 26.23 30.29 -7.72
C ASN A 227 26.14 30.62 -6.23
N GLN A 228 26.99 31.54 -5.75
CA GLN A 228 27.08 31.87 -4.33
C GLN A 228 25.79 32.48 -3.77
N ALA A 229 25.05 33.27 -4.55
CA ALA A 229 23.81 33.88 -4.10
C ALA A 229 22.70 32.82 -3.95
N PHE A 230 22.63 31.87 -4.89
CA PHE A 230 21.69 30.75 -4.83
C PHE A 230 22.02 29.80 -3.67
N ASP A 231 23.30 29.44 -3.50
CA ASP A 231 23.76 28.60 -2.40
C ASP A 231 23.48 29.27 -1.03
N LEU A 232 23.64 30.60 -0.93
CA LEU A 232 23.29 31.35 0.28
C LEU A 232 21.77 31.37 0.53
N ALA A 233 20.95 31.49 -0.52
CA ALA A 233 19.49 31.43 -0.40
C ALA A 233 19.05 30.03 0.09
N ILE A 234 19.63 28.96 -0.44
CA ILE A 234 19.38 27.59 0.04
C ILE A 234 19.75 27.48 1.52
N LYS A 235 20.94 27.95 1.89
CA LYS A 235 21.41 27.91 3.28
C LYS A 235 20.51 28.68 4.23
N THR A 236 20.07 29.86 3.83
CA THR A 236 19.25 30.73 4.70
C THR A 236 17.88 30.13 4.96
N ASN A 237 17.26 29.52 3.94
CA ASN A 237 15.87 29.08 4.02
C ASN A 237 15.71 27.59 4.41
N PHE A 238 16.70 26.74 4.12
CA PHE A 238 16.50 25.28 4.17
C PHE A 238 17.59 24.51 4.90
N TYR A 239 18.58 25.15 5.52
CA TYR A 239 19.66 24.44 6.23
C TYR A 239 19.12 23.57 7.37
N ASP A 240 18.19 24.07 8.18
CA ASP A 240 17.62 23.31 9.31
C ASP A 240 16.82 22.09 8.82
N HIS A 241 16.11 22.24 7.70
CA HIS A 241 15.41 21.12 7.05
C HIS A 241 16.38 20.09 6.49
N TRP A 242 17.48 20.52 5.88
CA TRP A 242 18.55 19.61 5.45
C TRP A 242 19.14 18.85 6.64
N VAL A 243 19.40 19.52 7.77
CA VAL A 243 19.86 18.85 9.00
C VAL A 243 18.82 17.85 9.51
N ALA A 244 17.53 18.20 9.51
CA ALA A 244 16.45 17.29 9.90
C ALA A 244 16.38 16.06 8.99
N GLY A 245 16.50 16.25 7.67
CA GLY A 245 16.57 15.18 6.68
C GLY A 245 17.77 14.25 6.90
N CYS A 246 18.96 14.80 7.13
CA CYS A 246 20.17 14.01 7.45
C CYS A 246 19.98 13.13 8.70
N ASN A 247 19.12 13.54 9.64
CA ASN A 247 18.80 12.81 10.87
C ASN A 247 17.54 11.94 10.75
N GLY A 248 16.92 11.85 9.57
CA GLY A 248 15.72 11.05 9.32
C GLY A 248 14.45 11.58 10.01
N LEU A 249 14.39 12.88 10.33
CA LEU A 249 13.31 13.49 11.11
C LEU A 249 12.13 13.98 10.28
N LEU A 250 12.13 13.76 8.96
CA LEU A 250 11.09 14.22 8.02
C LEU A 250 10.12 13.10 7.62
N SER A 251 9.86 12.13 8.51
CA SER A 251 9.06 10.95 8.18
C SER A 251 7.64 11.28 7.70
N ASP A 252 7.06 12.36 8.22
CA ASP A 252 5.73 12.87 7.87
C ASP A 252 5.68 13.49 6.46
N TRP A 253 6.80 13.96 5.91
CA TRP A 253 6.86 14.41 4.52
C TRP A 253 6.63 13.26 3.55
N ARG A 254 6.93 12.02 3.96
CA ARG A 254 6.88 10.83 3.11
C ARG A 254 5.47 10.29 2.87
N ASP A 255 4.47 10.90 3.50
CA ASP A 255 3.05 10.58 3.34
C ASP A 255 2.51 10.93 1.94
N THR A 256 3.17 11.85 1.21
CA THR A 256 2.83 12.17 -0.18
C THR A 256 4.03 12.01 -1.11
N ILE A 257 3.77 11.81 -2.40
CA ILE A 257 4.84 11.67 -3.39
C ILE A 257 5.65 12.97 -3.53
N GLU A 258 5.01 14.12 -3.42
CA GLU A 258 5.66 15.41 -3.48
C GLU A 258 6.54 15.68 -2.26
N GLY A 259 6.09 15.31 -1.06
CA GLY A 259 6.92 15.45 0.13
C GLY A 259 8.15 14.54 0.11
N ARG A 260 8.04 13.34 -0.48
CA ARG A 260 9.21 12.49 -0.80
C ARG A 260 10.19 13.18 -1.74
N LEU A 261 9.70 13.82 -2.81
CA LEU A 261 10.55 14.58 -3.74
C LEU A 261 11.27 15.72 -3.03
N ALA A 262 10.58 16.45 -2.15
CA ALA A 262 11.18 17.54 -1.39
C ALA A 262 12.35 17.04 -0.51
N GLU A 263 12.15 15.92 0.19
CA GLU A 263 13.21 15.31 1.00
C GLU A 263 14.38 14.82 0.13
N ILE A 264 14.11 14.21 -1.03
CA ILE A 264 15.14 13.81 -1.99
C ILE A 264 15.96 15.02 -2.46
N ILE A 265 15.31 16.14 -2.81
CA ILE A 265 15.99 17.39 -3.21
C ILE A 265 16.88 17.93 -2.10
N LEU A 266 16.42 17.90 -0.84
CA LEU A 266 17.24 18.30 0.31
C LEU A 266 18.52 17.46 0.38
N LEU A 267 18.35 16.14 0.40
CA LEU A 267 19.45 15.20 0.64
C LEU A 267 20.41 15.08 -0.56
N ASP A 268 19.92 15.25 -1.77
CA ASP A 268 20.74 15.12 -2.98
C ASP A 268 21.25 16.46 -3.49
N GLN A 269 20.36 17.32 -3.98
CA GLN A 269 20.73 18.56 -4.64
C GLN A 269 21.19 19.63 -3.65
N PHE A 270 20.39 19.94 -2.63
CA PHE A 270 20.78 20.97 -1.64
C PHE A 270 22.01 20.56 -0.87
N SER A 271 22.21 19.27 -0.59
CA SER A 271 23.46 18.78 0.02
C SER A 271 24.69 19.23 -0.78
N ARG A 272 24.64 19.14 -2.11
CA ARG A 272 25.71 19.60 -3.03
C ARG A 272 25.85 21.13 -3.03
N ASN A 273 24.75 21.88 -3.00
CA ASN A 273 24.77 23.36 -2.90
C ASN A 273 25.32 23.86 -1.56
N LEU A 274 24.90 23.26 -0.45
CA LEU A 274 25.26 23.66 0.92
C LEU A 274 26.71 23.34 1.27
N ASN A 275 27.28 22.31 0.65
CA ASN A 275 28.58 21.74 1.01
C ASN A 275 29.56 21.74 -0.17
N ARG A 276 29.58 22.81 -0.97
CA ARG A 276 30.55 22.96 -2.08
C ARG A 276 31.97 22.67 -1.61
N ASP A 277 32.69 21.90 -2.41
CA ASP A 277 34.10 21.55 -2.19
C ASP A 277 34.35 20.87 -0.82
N ASN A 278 33.32 20.17 -0.30
CA ASN A 278 33.36 19.45 0.97
C ASN A 278 32.77 18.04 0.81
N PRO A 279 33.35 16.99 1.42
CA PRO A 279 32.84 15.61 1.33
C PRO A 279 31.40 15.46 1.83
N LYS A 280 30.91 16.36 2.68
CA LYS A 280 29.50 16.38 3.13
C LYS A 280 28.51 16.52 1.97
N ALA A 281 28.91 17.05 0.81
CA ALA A 281 28.06 17.13 -0.38
C ALA A 281 27.47 15.77 -0.78
N PHE A 282 28.25 14.69 -0.61
CA PHE A 282 27.90 13.33 -1.04
C PHE A 282 27.44 12.43 0.12
N ALA A 283 27.48 12.94 1.36
CA ALA A 283 27.26 12.12 2.55
C ALA A 283 25.85 11.53 2.66
N GLN A 284 24.88 12.12 1.95
CA GLN A 284 23.48 11.69 1.96
C GLN A 284 23.05 10.93 0.70
N ASP A 285 23.96 10.69 -0.26
CA ASP A 285 23.65 10.01 -1.53
C ASP A 285 22.95 8.66 -1.29
N GLY A 286 23.39 7.89 -0.29
CA GLY A 286 22.77 6.61 0.06
C GLY A 286 21.33 6.73 0.57
N MET A 287 21.04 7.71 1.43
CA MET A 287 19.67 7.92 1.93
C MET A 287 18.76 8.44 0.80
N ALA A 288 19.25 9.37 -0.01
CA ALA A 288 18.53 9.87 -1.17
C ALA A 288 18.19 8.73 -2.16
N LEU A 289 19.14 7.84 -2.44
CA LEU A 289 18.93 6.68 -3.29
C LEU A 289 17.84 5.73 -2.74
N VAL A 290 17.88 5.40 -1.45
CA VAL A 290 16.85 4.56 -0.82
C VAL A 290 15.47 5.20 -0.96
N LEU A 291 15.35 6.51 -0.71
CA LEU A 291 14.08 7.22 -0.86
C LEU A 291 13.59 7.24 -2.32
N SER A 292 14.50 7.39 -3.28
CA SER A 292 14.19 7.31 -4.71
C SER A 292 13.72 5.92 -5.13
N GLN A 293 14.37 4.86 -4.64
CA GLN A 293 13.96 3.48 -4.88
C GLN A 293 12.56 3.19 -4.34
N GLU A 294 12.20 3.72 -3.17
CA GLU A 294 10.84 3.61 -2.67
C GLU A 294 9.85 4.47 -3.49
N ALA A 295 10.26 5.65 -3.92
CA ALA A 295 9.40 6.59 -4.64
C ALA A 295 8.95 6.06 -6.01
N ILE A 296 9.81 5.34 -6.75
CA ILE A 296 9.45 4.79 -8.07
C ILE A 296 8.37 3.69 -7.99
N HIS A 297 8.18 3.07 -6.82
CA HIS A 297 7.13 2.07 -6.59
C HIS A 297 5.82 2.69 -6.08
N HIS A 298 5.80 4.00 -5.82
CA HIS A 298 4.62 4.68 -5.31
C HIS A 298 3.54 4.81 -6.41
N PRO A 299 2.25 4.55 -6.14
CA PRO A 299 1.18 4.61 -7.13
C PRO A 299 1.08 5.93 -7.90
N ASP A 300 1.41 7.04 -7.23
CA ASP A 300 1.33 8.38 -7.82
C ASP A 300 2.61 8.84 -8.54
N PHE A 301 3.69 8.04 -8.61
CA PHE A 301 4.94 8.43 -9.27
C PHE A 301 4.71 8.90 -10.71
N ASN A 302 3.96 8.11 -11.48
CA ASN A 302 3.64 8.39 -12.88
C ASN A 302 2.71 9.60 -13.08
N ARG A 303 2.16 10.19 -12.01
CA ARG A 303 1.32 11.38 -12.06
C ARG A 303 2.12 12.68 -11.94
N LEU A 304 3.37 12.59 -11.50
CA LEU A 304 4.24 13.75 -11.35
C LEU A 304 4.58 14.35 -12.72
N PRO A 305 4.79 15.68 -12.81
CA PRO A 305 5.38 16.30 -13.99
C PRO A 305 6.73 15.66 -14.33
N GLN A 306 7.09 15.58 -15.63
CA GLN A 306 8.35 14.98 -16.07
C GLN A 306 9.58 15.56 -15.35
N ALA A 307 9.63 16.89 -15.16
CA ALA A 307 10.70 17.56 -14.43
C ALA A 307 10.84 17.08 -12.97
N TRP A 308 9.74 16.68 -12.33
CA TRP A 308 9.72 16.20 -10.95
C TRP A 308 10.16 14.74 -10.88
N GLN A 309 9.67 13.91 -11.81
CA GLN A 309 10.14 12.53 -11.97
C GLN A 309 11.66 12.50 -12.21
N ARG A 310 12.19 13.40 -13.04
CA ARG A 310 13.63 13.55 -13.25
C ARG A 310 14.39 13.70 -11.93
N PHE A 311 13.99 14.64 -11.07
CA PHE A 311 14.66 14.87 -9.80
C PHE A 311 14.46 13.74 -8.78
N MET A 312 13.36 12.98 -8.86
CA MET A 312 13.24 11.73 -8.11
C MET A 312 14.25 10.67 -8.56
N LEU A 313 14.61 10.63 -9.85
CA LEU A 313 15.56 9.67 -10.39
C LEU A 313 17.02 10.08 -10.23
N MET A 314 17.34 11.37 -10.02
CA MET A 314 18.72 11.86 -9.90
C MET A 314 19.61 11.08 -8.92
N PRO A 315 19.13 10.63 -7.73
CA PRO A 315 19.96 9.83 -6.84
C PRO A 315 20.43 8.50 -7.42
N PHE A 316 19.70 7.91 -8.38
CA PHE A 316 20.18 6.74 -9.14
C PHE A 316 21.44 7.10 -9.95
N MET A 317 21.40 8.21 -10.68
CA MET A 317 22.51 8.70 -11.52
C MET A 317 23.76 9.06 -10.69
N HIS A 318 23.57 9.47 -9.44
CA HIS A 318 24.66 9.85 -8.53
C HIS A 318 25.29 8.69 -7.75
N SER A 319 24.74 7.49 -7.84
CA SER A 319 25.29 6.29 -7.21
C SER A 319 26.65 5.93 -7.80
N GLU A 320 27.58 5.44 -6.98
CA GLU A 320 28.84 4.86 -7.47
C GLU A 320 28.74 3.33 -7.66
N ALA A 321 27.54 2.77 -7.62
CA ALA A 321 27.30 1.33 -7.72
C ALA A 321 26.74 0.93 -9.11
N ALA A 322 27.44 0.02 -9.79
CA ALA A 322 27.11 -0.39 -11.17
C ALA A 322 25.74 -1.09 -11.29
N ASP A 323 25.33 -1.83 -10.27
CA ASP A 323 24.02 -2.49 -10.20
C ASP A 323 22.86 -1.48 -10.17
N ILE A 324 23.06 -0.34 -9.52
CA ILE A 324 22.08 0.76 -9.50
C ILE A 324 21.90 1.35 -10.90
N HIS A 325 22.96 1.55 -11.68
CA HIS A 325 22.86 2.04 -13.06
C HIS A 325 22.13 1.07 -14.00
N GLN A 326 22.26 -0.24 -13.79
CA GLN A 326 21.50 -1.24 -14.56
C GLN A 326 19.98 -1.12 -14.34
N VAL A 327 19.58 -0.74 -13.13
CA VAL A 327 18.17 -0.46 -12.80
C VAL A 327 17.75 0.94 -13.27
N ALA A 328 18.67 1.90 -13.21
CA ALA A 328 18.41 3.31 -13.55
C ALA A 328 18.14 3.51 -15.05
N LEU A 329 18.90 2.86 -15.92
CA LEU A 329 18.85 3.13 -17.36
C LEU A 329 17.43 2.96 -17.95
N PRO A 330 16.68 1.86 -17.70
CA PRO A 330 15.29 1.75 -18.13
C PRO A 330 14.35 2.81 -17.56
N LEU A 331 14.62 3.31 -16.34
CA LEU A 331 13.83 4.37 -15.71
C LEU A 331 14.05 5.72 -16.42
N PHE A 332 15.30 6.04 -16.75
CA PHE A 332 15.63 7.26 -17.51
C PHE A 332 15.16 7.17 -18.97
N GLU A 333 15.13 5.98 -19.58
CA GLU A 333 14.50 5.78 -20.89
C GLU A 333 12.99 6.04 -20.83
N ALA A 334 12.30 5.49 -19.81
CA ALA A 334 10.87 5.68 -19.60
C ALA A 334 10.48 7.12 -19.27
N LEU A 335 11.39 7.91 -18.69
CA LEU A 335 11.19 9.33 -18.41
C LEU A 335 10.91 10.15 -19.67
N GLY A 336 11.43 9.73 -20.83
CA GLY A 336 11.23 10.41 -22.11
C GLY A 336 11.92 11.79 -22.22
N ASP A 337 13.04 11.98 -21.52
CA ASP A 337 13.89 13.17 -21.58
C ASP A 337 15.28 12.79 -22.12
N PRO A 338 15.52 12.91 -23.44
CA PRO A 338 16.77 12.48 -24.08
C PRO A 338 18.02 13.17 -23.53
N ALA A 339 17.91 14.43 -23.11
CA ALA A 339 19.04 15.17 -22.57
C ALA A 339 19.49 14.59 -21.23
N THR A 340 18.52 14.29 -20.35
CA THR A 340 18.81 13.64 -19.05
C THR A 340 19.32 12.21 -19.24
N LEU A 341 18.73 11.44 -20.17
CA LEU A 341 19.19 10.08 -20.48
C LEU A 341 20.65 10.07 -20.97
N GLU A 342 21.07 11.05 -21.76
CA GLU A 342 22.48 11.16 -22.19
C GLU A 342 23.43 11.34 -21.00
N TYR A 343 23.03 12.08 -19.95
CA TYR A 343 23.82 12.19 -18.74
C TYR A 343 23.87 10.87 -17.97
N GLU A 344 22.76 10.14 -17.83
CA GLU A 344 22.76 8.82 -17.19
C GLU A 344 23.75 7.87 -17.87
N ILE A 345 23.72 7.79 -19.20
CA ILE A 345 24.63 6.94 -19.98
C ILE A 345 26.09 7.34 -19.72
N LYS A 346 26.40 8.64 -19.67
CA LYS A 346 27.76 9.10 -19.35
C LYS A 346 28.17 8.75 -17.92
N HIS A 347 27.29 8.85 -16.94
CA HIS A 347 27.58 8.45 -15.57
C HIS A 347 27.85 6.95 -15.47
N GLN A 348 26.99 6.12 -16.08
CA GLN A 348 27.16 4.68 -16.15
C GLN A 348 28.51 4.30 -16.78
N GLN A 349 28.91 4.94 -17.88
CA GLN A 349 30.21 4.68 -18.53
C GLN A 349 31.40 4.95 -17.60
N ILE A 350 31.34 6.01 -16.78
CA ILE A 350 32.40 6.29 -15.80
C ILE A 350 32.43 5.20 -14.72
N ILE A 351 31.27 4.77 -14.22
CA ILE A 351 31.18 3.72 -13.20
C ILE A 351 31.62 2.37 -13.76
N ASP A 352 31.27 2.03 -15.00
CA ASP A 352 31.74 0.80 -15.66
C ASP A 352 33.27 0.79 -15.84
N GLN A 353 33.85 1.97 -16.10
CA GLN A 353 35.29 2.09 -16.33
C GLN A 353 36.12 2.11 -15.04
N PHE A 354 35.66 2.82 -13.99
CA PHE A 354 36.46 3.10 -12.80
C PHE A 354 35.85 2.54 -11.49
N GLY A 355 34.60 2.09 -11.50
CA GLY A 355 33.85 1.61 -10.33
C GLY A 355 33.43 2.71 -9.35
N HIS A 356 33.73 3.97 -9.65
CA HIS A 356 33.40 5.16 -8.84
C HIS A 356 33.59 6.43 -9.71
N PHE A 357 33.22 7.61 -9.20
CA PHE A 357 33.44 8.88 -9.88
C PHE A 357 34.82 9.46 -9.55
N PRO A 358 35.77 9.48 -10.51
CA PRO A 358 37.14 9.92 -10.21
C PRO A 358 37.24 11.39 -9.80
N HIS A 359 36.34 12.24 -10.30
CA HIS A 359 36.31 13.67 -9.96
C HIS A 359 35.98 13.93 -8.48
N ARG A 360 35.45 12.94 -7.75
CA ARG A 360 35.21 13.04 -6.30
C ARG A 360 36.45 12.67 -5.47
N ASN A 361 37.50 12.10 -6.06
CA ASN A 361 38.64 11.53 -5.33
C ASN A 361 39.34 12.55 -4.44
N GLU A 362 39.62 13.75 -4.94
CA GLU A 362 40.27 14.79 -4.15
C GLU A 362 39.43 15.19 -2.92
N ILE A 363 38.14 15.44 -3.13
CA ILE A 363 37.21 15.87 -2.06
C ILE A 363 36.99 14.75 -1.03
N LEU A 364 36.94 13.49 -1.47
CA LEU A 364 36.78 12.31 -0.62
C LEU A 364 38.10 11.76 -0.07
N LYS A 365 39.25 12.37 -0.42
CA LYS A 365 40.60 11.93 -0.04
C LYS A 365 40.92 10.49 -0.48
N ARG A 366 40.45 10.10 -1.67
CA ARG A 366 40.84 8.86 -2.35
C ARG A 366 42.09 9.11 -3.19
N GLU A 367 42.96 8.10 -3.31
CA GLU A 367 44.11 8.15 -4.19
C GLU A 367 43.67 7.85 -5.63
N SER A 368 43.95 8.77 -6.57
CA SER A 368 43.60 8.57 -7.98
C SER A 368 44.62 7.71 -8.70
N THR A 369 44.16 6.80 -9.54
CA THR A 369 45.02 6.00 -10.42
C THR A 369 45.57 6.83 -11.59
N PRO A 370 46.66 6.41 -12.26
CA PRO A 370 47.16 7.09 -13.46
C PRO A 370 46.12 7.22 -14.58
N ALA A 371 45.24 6.22 -14.74
CA ALA A 371 44.17 6.24 -15.73
C ALA A 371 43.09 7.28 -15.39
N GLU A 372 42.73 7.40 -14.11
CA GLU A 372 41.80 8.41 -13.62
C GLU A 372 42.36 9.83 -13.78
N ILE A 373 43.65 10.04 -13.48
CA ILE A 373 44.31 11.34 -13.65
C ILE A 373 44.29 11.77 -15.12
N GLU A 374 44.49 10.84 -16.06
CA GLU A 374 44.42 11.14 -17.49
C GLU A 374 42.98 11.40 -17.94
N PHE A 375 42.01 10.63 -17.43
CA PHE A 375 40.59 10.84 -17.69
C PHE A 375 40.11 12.24 -17.23
N LEU A 376 40.53 12.70 -16.05
CA LEU A 376 40.18 14.02 -15.51
C LEU A 376 40.67 15.21 -16.34
N LYS A 377 41.55 14.99 -17.33
CA LYS A 377 41.96 16.04 -18.28
C LYS A 377 41.03 16.17 -19.49
N GLN A 378 40.16 15.19 -19.71
CA GLN A 378 39.26 15.14 -20.87
C GLN A 378 37.97 15.94 -20.61
N PRO A 379 37.33 16.49 -21.66
CA PRO A 379 35.98 17.05 -21.54
C PRO A 379 34.97 16.01 -21.03
N GLY A 380 34.03 16.43 -20.18
CA GLY A 380 33.00 15.54 -19.62
C GLY A 380 33.49 14.58 -18.53
N SER A 381 34.68 14.82 -17.97
CA SER A 381 35.24 14.03 -16.86
C SER A 381 34.67 14.38 -15.48
N SER A 382 33.86 15.44 -15.42
CA SER A 382 33.10 15.90 -14.25
C SER A 382 31.74 16.46 -14.70
N PHE A 383 30.75 16.39 -13.83
CA PHE A 383 29.40 16.93 -14.03
C PHE A 383 29.03 17.96 -12.98
#